data_AF-A0A8H7QVN4-F1
#
_entry.id   AF-A0A8H7QVN4-F1
#
_cell.length_a   1.000
_cell.length_b   1.000
_cell.length_c   1.000
_cell.angle_alpha   90.00
_cell.angle_beta   90.00
_cell.angle_gamma   90.00
#
_symmetry.space_group_name_H-M   'P 1'
#
loop_
_entity.id
_entity.type
_entity.pdbx_description
1 polymer ?
#
loop_
_entity_poly.entity_id
_entity_poly.type
_entity_poly.pdbx_seq_one_letter_code
_entity_poly.pdbx_strand_id
1 'polypeptide(L)'
;MFNRWTRTPAVIVSAVALVLIFYLLHKSNSVEPFDLNQLCGLKRPLPSPIKSKESQHVHYLFDTEDISSQTDLRMEDHHWAEGDIRGAFYMVVENTQLQKARESIRSVQDRMANSTYPWIILNSQKFTPSFKNYVRMASPTTRIYFGQIDLEAWSFPYWIDSDRADNAMKRMLHYHIDHANSQYFHQLQRYQSGLFIHHPLFDTVDYVWHVEPGTTFSCQMEDPFRRLSASGKKIGFALTYRENPASMSSLWPATVQFSRQYSPVIRPTDSTVMPWLINSNLEYNFCHISSAFQIVETAFIRSDAYQLYFNYLDFVGGFFYERWTASAVQTLATAMFLKRKEILFLNEVGYAENRGEHCPFDYKLLQTCACDFQDTHGNVFLMKEEKSHLKSYYVDFSDNSCTVDLLRYISPGTIEEMANFARSKLVE
;
A
#
# COMPACT_ATOMS: atom_id res chain seq x y z
N MET A 1 -76.59 35.87 1.95
CA MET A 1 -75.36 36.68 1.78
C MET A 1 -74.24 36.05 2.59
N PHE A 2 -73.05 36.06 2.01
CA PHE A 2 -71.84 35.32 2.35
C PHE A 2 -71.28 35.57 3.77
N ASN A 3 -70.79 34.50 4.42
CA ASN A 3 -69.38 34.39 4.83
C ASN A 3 -69.10 33.05 5.55
N ARG A 4 -68.64 32.06 4.77
CA ARG A 4 -67.68 31.04 5.24
C ARG A 4 -66.27 31.59 4.96
N TRP A 5 -65.24 31.03 5.62
CA TRP A 5 -63.80 31.25 5.46
C TRP A 5 -63.11 31.94 6.65
N THR A 6 -62.87 31.18 7.72
CA THR A 6 -61.76 31.44 8.66
C THR A 6 -61.25 30.11 9.22
N ARG A 7 -60.42 29.37 8.46
CA ARG A 7 -59.54 28.32 9.03
C ARG A 7 -58.52 27.79 8.00
N THR A 8 -57.73 28.66 7.39
CA THR A 8 -56.57 28.23 6.56
C THR A 8 -55.43 29.25 6.58
N PRO A 9 -54.67 29.37 7.69
CA PRO A 9 -53.25 29.74 7.53
C PRO A 9 -52.29 28.71 8.14
N ALA A 10 -52.66 28.01 9.22
CA ALA A 10 -51.71 27.16 9.96
C ALA A 10 -51.33 25.85 9.23
N VAL A 11 -52.26 25.24 8.51
CA VAL A 11 -52.02 23.98 7.78
C VAL A 11 -51.13 24.20 6.56
N ILE A 12 -51.30 25.34 5.86
CA ILE A 12 -50.50 25.68 4.68
C ILE A 12 -49.06 26.03 5.11
N VAL A 13 -48.88 26.77 6.20
CA VAL A 13 -47.54 27.11 6.71
C VAL A 13 -46.79 25.86 7.19
N SER A 14 -47.46 24.91 7.85
CA SER A 14 -46.83 23.63 8.24
C SER A 14 -46.49 22.74 7.05
N ALA A 15 -47.34 22.69 6.01
CA ALA A 15 -47.05 21.91 4.81
C ALA A 15 -45.87 22.50 4.03
N VAL A 16 -45.78 23.83 3.90
CA VAL A 16 -44.64 24.50 3.24
C VAL A 16 -43.34 24.33 4.04
N ALA A 17 -43.40 24.39 5.38
CA ALA A 17 -42.23 24.12 6.23
C ALA A 17 -41.76 22.66 6.11
N LEU A 18 -42.68 21.69 6.09
CA LEU A 18 -42.34 20.28 5.90
C LEU A 18 -41.76 20.01 4.51
N VAL A 19 -42.29 20.63 3.45
CA VAL A 19 -41.74 20.51 2.09
C VAL A 19 -40.35 21.15 1.99
N LEU A 20 -40.12 22.30 2.65
CA LEU A 20 -38.81 22.93 2.72
C LEU A 20 -37.80 22.09 3.52
N ILE A 21 -38.22 21.50 4.64
CA ILE A 21 -37.37 20.59 5.42
C ILE A 21 -37.07 19.32 4.61
N PHE A 22 -38.07 18.75 3.92
CA PHE A 22 -37.85 17.60 3.05
C PHE A 22 -36.93 17.94 1.88
N TYR A 23 -37.08 19.13 1.27
CA TYR A 23 -36.21 19.62 0.20
C TYR A 23 -34.78 19.86 0.69
N LEU A 24 -34.59 20.43 1.89
CA LEU A 24 -33.28 20.65 2.50
C LEU A 24 -32.62 19.34 2.94
N LEU A 25 -33.38 18.38 3.47
CA LEU A 25 -32.89 17.04 3.81
C LEU A 25 -32.55 16.22 2.56
N HIS A 26 -33.34 16.36 1.49
CA HIS A 26 -33.05 15.71 0.21
C HIS A 26 -31.82 16.32 -0.47
N LYS A 27 -31.64 17.65 -0.38
CA LYS A 27 -30.43 18.34 -0.84
C LYS A 27 -29.18 18.02 0.00
N SER A 28 -29.35 17.66 1.28
CA SER A 28 -28.26 17.17 2.13
C SER A 28 -27.87 15.71 1.84
N ASN A 29 -28.77 14.93 1.25
CA ASN A 29 -28.54 13.51 0.90
C ASN A 29 -28.22 13.30 -0.59
N SER A 30 -28.32 14.32 -1.43
CA SER A 30 -27.69 14.31 -2.74
C SER A 30 -26.20 14.59 -2.55
N VAL A 31 -25.40 13.53 -2.44
CA VAL A 31 -23.97 13.61 -2.78
C VAL A 31 -23.93 14.10 -4.23
N GLU A 32 -23.63 15.38 -4.44
CA GLU A 32 -23.36 15.86 -5.80
C GLU A 32 -22.26 14.96 -6.39
N PRO A 33 -22.43 14.46 -7.63
CA PRO A 33 -21.37 13.71 -8.28
C PRO A 33 -20.14 14.61 -8.32
N PHE A 34 -19.12 14.19 -7.61
CA PHE A 34 -17.87 14.93 -7.45
C PHE A 34 -17.28 15.19 -8.84
N ASP A 35 -17.30 16.45 -9.29
CA ASP A 35 -16.84 16.82 -10.62
C ASP A 35 -15.31 16.76 -10.69
N LEU A 36 -14.77 15.64 -11.18
CA LEU A 36 -13.34 15.47 -11.43
C LEU A 36 -12.78 16.54 -12.38
N ASN A 37 -13.60 17.21 -13.20
CA ASN A 37 -13.14 18.29 -14.07
C ASN A 37 -12.80 19.57 -13.29
N GLN A 38 -13.37 19.79 -12.11
CA GLN A 38 -12.96 20.89 -11.22
C GLN A 38 -11.58 20.64 -10.57
N LEU A 39 -11.23 19.37 -10.32
CA LEU A 39 -9.88 18.98 -9.90
C LEU A 39 -8.87 19.04 -11.04
N CYS A 40 -9.29 18.63 -12.25
CA CYS A 40 -8.44 18.50 -13.43
C CYS A 40 -8.51 19.69 -14.40
N GLY A 41 -8.85 20.89 -13.93
CA GLY A 41 -8.90 22.13 -14.72
C GLY A 41 -7.53 22.62 -15.21
N LEU A 42 -6.64 21.73 -15.63
CA LEU A 42 -5.23 22.00 -15.83
C LEU A 42 -4.81 21.57 -17.23
N LYS A 43 -4.88 22.55 -18.15
CA LYS A 43 -3.87 22.74 -19.20
C LYS A 43 -2.51 23.17 -18.61
N ARG A 44 -2.16 22.77 -17.39
CA ARG A 44 -0.83 23.00 -16.83
C ARG A 44 -0.01 21.74 -17.06
N PRO A 45 1.24 21.87 -17.56
CA PRO A 45 2.12 20.72 -17.64
C PRO A 45 2.25 20.08 -16.26
N LEU A 46 2.29 18.74 -16.21
CA LEU A 46 2.65 18.01 -14.99
C LEU A 46 3.95 18.64 -14.42
N PRO A 47 4.05 18.85 -13.11
CA PRO A 47 5.31 19.25 -12.49
C PRO A 47 6.41 18.31 -12.96
N SER A 48 7.62 18.82 -13.17
CA SER A 48 8.77 17.98 -13.48
C SER A 48 8.90 16.89 -12.42
N PRO A 49 9.26 15.64 -12.80
CA PRO A 49 9.46 14.56 -11.83
C PRO A 49 10.36 15.04 -10.69
N ILE A 50 9.99 14.71 -9.45
CA ILE A 50 10.79 15.03 -8.27
C ILE A 50 12.16 14.38 -8.47
N LYS A 51 13.15 15.19 -8.86
CA LYS A 51 14.56 14.80 -8.85
C LYS A 51 15.06 15.15 -7.46
N SER A 52 14.82 14.29 -6.46
CA SER A 52 15.39 14.53 -5.14
C SER A 52 16.92 14.49 -5.30
N LYS A 53 17.54 15.66 -5.10
CA LYS A 53 18.99 15.88 -5.20
C LYS A 53 19.56 16.36 -3.87
N GLU A 54 18.79 16.27 -2.78
CA GLU A 54 19.23 16.77 -1.48
C GLU A 54 20.42 15.99 -0.93
N SER A 55 20.57 14.69 -1.24
CA SER A 55 21.80 13.95 -0.91
C SER A 55 23.08 14.56 -1.50
N GLN A 56 23.00 15.38 -2.55
CA GLN A 56 24.13 16.11 -3.13
C GLN A 56 24.33 17.52 -2.53
N HIS A 57 23.28 18.16 -2.01
CA HIS A 57 23.34 19.54 -1.49
C HIS A 57 23.67 19.60 0.01
N VAL A 58 23.45 18.52 0.74
CA VAL A 58 23.63 18.46 2.20
C VAL A 58 25.10 18.27 2.62
N HIS A 59 25.98 17.90 1.69
CA HIS A 59 27.41 17.67 1.97
C HIS A 59 28.15 18.90 2.52
N TYR A 60 27.73 20.13 2.18
CA TYR A 60 28.43 21.35 2.58
C TYR A 60 28.10 21.80 4.02
N LEU A 61 26.97 21.36 4.60
CA LEU A 61 26.53 21.80 5.93
C LEU A 61 27.03 20.90 7.08
N PHE A 62 27.64 19.76 6.78
CA PHE A 62 28.01 18.73 7.76
C PHE A 62 29.50 18.33 7.69
N ASP A 63 30.37 19.27 7.28
CA ASP A 63 31.83 19.12 7.22
C ASP A 63 32.50 19.06 8.62
N THR A 64 31.87 18.37 9.58
CA THR A 64 32.45 18.06 10.90
C THR A 64 32.41 16.56 11.15
N GLU A 65 33.52 15.91 10.78
CA GLU A 65 34.15 14.78 11.48
C GLU A 65 33.27 13.62 12.00
N ASP A 66 32.42 13.02 11.16
CA ASP A 66 31.96 11.65 11.43
C ASP A 66 32.05 10.80 10.16
N ILE A 67 33.21 10.17 9.97
CA ILE A 67 33.51 9.24 8.85
C ILE A 67 32.55 8.04 8.88
N SER A 68 31.89 7.74 10.01
CA SER A 68 30.86 6.70 10.10
C SER A 68 29.50 7.10 9.51
N SER A 69 29.29 8.40 9.23
CA SER A 69 28.03 8.93 8.68
C SER A 69 27.94 8.88 7.16
N GLN A 70 29.08 8.84 6.45
CA GLN A 70 29.10 8.81 4.97
C GLN A 70 28.66 7.45 4.40
N THR A 71 28.93 6.35 5.11
CA THR A 71 28.54 4.99 4.68
C THR A 71 27.05 4.70 4.77
N ASP A 72 26.28 5.55 5.46
CA ASP A 72 24.82 5.47 5.58
C ASP A 72 24.10 6.25 4.46
N LEU A 73 24.82 7.05 3.65
CA LEU A 73 24.23 7.84 2.56
C LEU A 73 24.03 7.04 1.28
N ARG A 74 24.90 6.06 1.01
CA ARG A 74 24.87 5.19 -0.17
C ARG A 74 25.38 3.80 0.19
N MET A 75 24.82 2.79 -0.46
CA MET A 75 25.33 1.42 -0.33
C MET A 75 26.64 1.30 -1.11
N GLU A 76 27.65 0.69 -0.49
CA GLU A 76 28.98 0.54 -1.10
C GLU A 76 28.92 -0.32 -2.37
N ASP A 77 29.59 0.10 -3.45
CA ASP A 77 29.55 -0.60 -4.75
C ASP A 77 30.05 -2.05 -4.68
N HIS A 78 30.97 -2.35 -3.76
CA HIS A 78 31.54 -3.68 -3.55
C HIS A 78 30.72 -4.55 -2.58
N HIS A 79 29.49 -4.13 -2.24
CA HIS A 79 28.59 -4.92 -1.40
C HIS A 79 28.14 -6.21 -2.08
N TRP A 80 28.03 -6.22 -3.41
CA TRP A 80 27.50 -7.32 -4.20
C TRP A 80 28.64 -8.11 -4.86
N ALA A 81 28.75 -9.42 -4.60
CA ALA A 81 29.66 -10.26 -5.36
C ALA A 81 29.06 -10.58 -6.75
N GLU A 82 29.92 -10.98 -7.69
CA GLU A 82 29.47 -11.37 -9.02
C GLU A 82 28.55 -12.60 -8.94
N GLY A 83 27.33 -12.48 -9.47
CA GLY A 83 26.31 -13.52 -9.42
C GLY A 83 25.39 -13.48 -8.18
N ASP A 84 25.62 -12.57 -7.23
CA ASP A 84 24.71 -12.34 -6.12
C ASP A 84 23.44 -11.63 -6.59
N ILE A 85 22.33 -11.95 -5.93
CA ILE A 85 21.10 -11.19 -6.11
C ILE A 85 21.21 -9.91 -5.29
N ARG A 86 20.93 -8.78 -5.94
CA ARG A 86 20.96 -7.47 -5.31
C ARG A 86 19.62 -7.20 -4.60
N GLY A 87 19.36 -7.97 -3.55
CA GLY A 87 18.14 -7.90 -2.73
C GLY A 87 18.36 -7.10 -1.44
N ALA A 88 17.39 -6.29 -1.01
CA ALA A 88 17.47 -5.60 0.28
C ALA A 88 16.13 -5.63 1.01
N PHE A 89 16.17 -5.75 2.34
CA PHE A 89 15.02 -5.50 3.19
C PHE A 89 14.87 -3.99 3.42
N TYR A 90 13.64 -3.50 3.46
CA TYR A 90 13.35 -2.08 3.56
C TYR A 90 12.25 -1.84 4.60
N MET A 91 12.50 -0.87 5.50
CA MET A 91 11.54 -0.45 6.53
C MET A 91 11.57 1.07 6.69
N VAL A 92 10.40 1.71 6.74
CA VAL A 92 10.26 3.09 7.23
C VAL A 92 9.76 3.05 8.66
N VAL A 93 10.47 3.67 9.59
CA VAL A 93 10.13 3.57 11.01
C VAL A 93 10.60 4.76 11.82
N GLU A 94 9.75 5.21 12.76
CA GLU A 94 10.09 6.29 13.68
C GLU A 94 10.95 5.81 14.85
N ASN A 95 11.72 6.73 15.46
CA ASN A 95 12.54 6.43 16.64
C ASN A 95 11.73 5.82 17.81
N THR A 96 10.46 6.22 17.95
CA THR A 96 9.54 5.76 19.01
C THR A 96 9.12 4.30 18.83
N GLN A 97 9.28 3.73 17.63
CA GLN A 97 8.85 2.37 17.28
C GLN A 97 9.99 1.36 17.34
N LEU A 98 11.07 1.65 18.09
CA LEU A 98 12.25 0.80 18.21
C LEU A 98 11.94 -0.68 18.48
N GLN A 99 11.01 -0.98 19.40
CA GLN A 99 10.71 -2.38 19.72
C GLN A 99 10.02 -3.11 18.58
N LYS A 100 9.09 -2.45 17.88
CA LYS A 100 8.41 -3.00 16.70
C LYS A 100 9.39 -3.26 15.56
N ALA A 101 10.34 -2.35 15.33
CA ALA A 101 11.40 -2.56 14.34
C ALA A 101 12.25 -3.80 14.68
N ARG A 102 12.68 -3.92 15.93
CA ARG A 102 13.51 -5.05 16.39
C ARG A 102 12.79 -6.38 16.30
N GLU A 103 11.50 -6.39 16.61
CA GLU A 103 10.64 -7.57 16.49
C GLU A 103 10.60 -8.09 15.05
N SER A 104 10.29 -7.23 14.08
CA SER A 104 10.22 -7.64 12.68
C SER A 104 11.57 -8.05 12.11
N ILE A 105 12.64 -7.32 12.43
CA ILE A 105 14.00 -7.69 12.00
C ILE A 105 14.39 -9.07 12.53
N ARG A 106 14.19 -9.33 13.82
CA ARG A 106 14.46 -10.65 14.41
C ARG A 106 13.61 -11.72 13.76
N SER A 107 12.33 -11.44 13.56
CA SER A 107 11.42 -12.42 12.98
C SER A 107 11.82 -12.84 11.56
N VAL A 108 12.27 -11.90 10.72
CA VAL A 108 12.85 -12.24 9.40
C VAL A 108 14.12 -13.09 9.57
N GLN A 109 15.04 -12.68 10.43
CA GLN A 109 16.31 -13.37 10.61
C GLN A 109 16.16 -14.78 11.19
N ASP A 110 15.20 -14.99 12.09
CA ASP A 110 14.90 -16.30 12.65
C ASP A 110 14.36 -17.27 11.59
N ARG A 111 13.63 -16.76 10.59
CA ARG A 111 13.06 -17.57 9.50
C ARG A 111 13.96 -17.69 8.27
N MET A 112 14.88 -16.76 8.10
CA MET A 112 15.89 -16.71 7.04
C MET A 112 17.31 -16.70 7.62
N ALA A 113 17.63 -17.67 8.48
CA ALA A 113 18.87 -17.67 9.28
C ALA A 113 20.18 -17.56 8.47
N ASN A 114 20.19 -18.00 7.21
CA ASN A 114 21.36 -17.91 6.32
C ASN A 114 21.36 -16.66 5.43
N SER A 115 20.40 -15.76 5.60
CA SER A 115 20.29 -14.54 4.79
C SER A 115 21.35 -13.52 5.19
N THR A 116 22.05 -13.03 4.18
CA THR A 116 23.05 -11.96 4.31
C THR A 116 22.58 -10.64 3.69
N TYR A 117 21.34 -10.58 3.18
CA TYR A 117 20.82 -9.39 2.52
C TYR A 117 20.81 -8.19 3.49
N PRO A 118 21.19 -6.99 3.01
CA PRO A 118 21.23 -5.80 3.83
C PRO A 118 19.83 -5.31 4.20
N TRP A 119 19.76 -4.59 5.32
CA TRP A 119 18.60 -3.81 5.71
C TRP A 119 18.81 -2.33 5.37
N ILE A 120 17.79 -1.70 4.79
CA ILE A 120 17.66 -0.26 4.58
C ILE A 120 16.56 0.24 5.51
N ILE A 121 16.94 0.98 6.55
CA ILE A 121 16.02 1.53 7.55
C ILE A 121 15.94 3.03 7.35
N LEU A 122 14.76 3.55 7.03
CA LEU A 122 14.53 4.96 6.73
C LEU A 122 13.63 5.63 7.76
N ASN A 123 13.83 6.93 7.97
CA ASN A 123 12.98 7.77 8.82
C ASN A 123 12.96 9.20 8.30
N SER A 124 11.83 9.90 8.46
CA SER A 124 11.72 11.33 8.16
C SER A 124 12.59 12.20 9.08
N GLN A 125 12.90 11.70 10.28
CA GLN A 125 13.81 12.30 11.25
C GLN A 125 15.14 11.55 11.32
N LYS A 126 16.17 12.20 11.87
CA LYS A 126 17.44 11.53 12.20
C LYS A 126 17.21 10.42 13.22
N PHE A 127 17.79 9.25 12.98
CA PHE A 127 17.81 8.17 13.97
C PHE A 127 18.69 8.53 15.17
N THR A 128 18.20 8.23 16.37
CA THR A 128 19.01 8.37 17.58
C THR A 128 20.13 7.32 17.61
N PRO A 129 21.29 7.61 18.25
CA PRO A 129 22.36 6.63 18.40
C PRO A 129 21.89 5.34 19.10
N SER A 130 21.01 5.49 20.11
CA SER A 130 20.38 4.36 20.82
C SER A 130 19.58 3.47 19.86
N PHE A 131 18.76 4.08 19.00
CA PHE A 131 17.99 3.34 18.00
C PHE A 131 18.90 2.53 17.07
N LYS A 132 19.91 3.18 16.46
CA LYS A 132 20.86 2.51 15.55
C LYS A 132 21.55 1.33 16.23
N ASN A 133 22.00 1.50 17.49
CA ASN A 133 22.69 0.47 18.24
C ASN A 133 21.79 -0.75 18.51
N TYR A 134 20.58 -0.54 19.01
CA TYR A 134 19.67 -1.65 19.33
C TYR A 134 19.11 -2.37 18.09
N VAL A 135 18.96 -1.66 16.97
CA VAL A 135 18.57 -2.26 15.69
C VAL A 135 19.71 -3.11 15.12
N ARG A 136 20.97 -2.65 15.16
CA ARG A 136 22.13 -3.48 14.77
C ARG A 136 22.25 -4.76 15.60
N MET A 137 21.91 -4.70 16.89
CA MET A 137 21.86 -5.88 17.76
C MET A 137 20.72 -6.86 17.42
N ALA A 138 19.70 -6.44 16.67
CA ALA A 138 18.62 -7.32 16.25
C ALA A 138 19.04 -8.23 15.09
N SER A 139 20.04 -7.83 14.30
CA SER A 139 20.63 -8.66 13.24
C SER A 139 22.15 -8.47 13.19
N PRO A 140 22.91 -9.20 14.04
CA PRO A 140 24.35 -9.01 14.16
C PRO A 140 25.14 -9.49 12.94
N THR A 141 24.54 -10.29 12.06
CA THR A 141 25.19 -10.92 10.90
C THR A 141 24.99 -10.15 9.60
N THR A 142 24.02 -9.24 9.52
CA THR A 142 23.70 -8.49 8.29
C THR A 142 24.08 -7.03 8.42
N ARG A 143 24.46 -6.40 7.31
CA ARG A 143 24.66 -4.95 7.26
C ARG A 143 23.31 -4.23 7.37
N ILE A 144 23.28 -3.14 8.13
CA ILE A 144 22.10 -2.28 8.27
C ILE A 144 22.52 -0.84 7.96
N TYR A 145 21.89 -0.27 6.94
CA TYR A 145 22.04 1.11 6.49
C TYR A 145 20.90 1.95 7.04
N PHE A 146 21.23 3.12 7.59
CA PHE A 146 20.25 4.05 8.17
C PHE A 146 20.15 5.33 7.35
N GLY A 147 19.06 5.51 6.61
CA GLY A 147 18.82 6.71 5.80
C GLY A 147 17.84 7.69 6.45
N GLN A 148 18.05 8.99 6.22
CA GLN A 148 17.04 10.01 6.49
C GLN A 148 16.31 10.32 5.18
N ILE A 149 14.98 10.33 5.23
CA ILE A 149 14.15 10.68 4.07
C ILE A 149 14.26 12.18 3.80
N ASP A 150 14.52 12.54 2.53
CA ASP A 150 14.53 13.92 2.05
C ASP A 150 13.23 14.64 2.40
N LEU A 151 13.34 15.87 2.91
CA LEU A 151 12.18 16.61 3.40
C LEU A 151 11.19 16.92 2.25
N GLU A 152 11.69 17.17 1.05
CA GLU A 152 10.87 17.37 -0.15
C GLU A 152 10.06 16.12 -0.53
N ALA A 153 10.64 14.92 -0.35
CA ALA A 153 9.96 13.66 -0.60
C ALA A 153 8.91 13.32 0.47
N TRP A 154 9.09 13.80 1.71
CA TRP A 154 8.20 13.48 2.83
C TRP A 154 7.09 14.52 3.06
N SER A 155 7.35 15.80 2.79
CA SER A 155 6.44 16.90 3.13
C SER A 155 5.25 17.03 2.19
N PHE A 156 4.29 17.89 2.56
CA PHE A 156 3.25 18.33 1.64
C PHE A 156 3.90 19.02 0.43
N PRO A 157 3.61 18.56 -0.80
CA PRO A 157 4.05 19.27 -1.98
C PRO A 157 3.29 20.59 -2.14
N TYR A 158 3.91 21.59 -2.78
CA TYR A 158 3.36 22.95 -2.88
C TYR A 158 2.01 23.04 -3.63
N TRP A 159 1.66 22.04 -4.44
CA TRP A 159 0.38 21.98 -5.15
C TRP A 159 -0.77 21.46 -4.27
N ILE A 160 -0.47 20.96 -3.07
CA ILE A 160 -1.48 20.50 -2.12
C ILE A 160 -1.89 21.66 -1.22
N ASP A 161 -3.14 22.06 -1.38
CA ASP A 161 -3.85 22.93 -0.44
C ASP A 161 -3.98 22.23 0.94
N SER A 162 -3.24 22.72 1.93
CA SER A 162 -3.21 22.17 3.29
C SER A 162 -4.55 22.30 4.01
N ASP A 163 -5.25 23.41 3.84
CA ASP A 163 -6.55 23.64 4.51
C ASP A 163 -7.60 22.68 3.98
N ARG A 164 -7.59 22.43 2.66
CA ARG A 164 -8.44 21.42 2.04
C ARG A 164 -8.11 20.01 2.53
N ALA A 165 -6.83 19.66 2.63
CA ALA A 165 -6.39 18.36 3.14
C ALA A 165 -6.84 18.16 4.59
N ASP A 166 -6.63 19.14 5.46
CA ASP A 166 -7.05 19.09 6.87
C ASP A 166 -8.57 18.91 7.01
N ASN A 167 -9.36 19.62 6.20
CA ASN A 167 -10.81 19.48 6.19
C ASN A 167 -11.26 18.09 5.69
N ALA A 168 -10.57 17.53 4.69
CA ALA A 168 -10.85 16.18 4.22
C ALA A 168 -10.52 15.11 5.27
N MET A 169 -9.37 15.22 5.95
CA MET A 169 -8.97 14.35 7.05
C MET A 169 -10.00 14.38 8.20
N LYS A 170 -10.46 15.57 8.60
CA LYS A 170 -11.52 15.74 9.61
C LYS A 170 -12.84 15.07 9.19
N ARG A 171 -13.23 15.19 7.92
CA ARG A 171 -14.42 14.50 7.39
C ARG A 171 -14.27 12.98 7.42
N MET A 172 -13.13 12.45 6.97
CA MET A 172 -12.89 11.01 6.98
C MET A 172 -12.83 10.44 8.40
N LEU A 173 -12.28 11.20 9.36
CA LEU A 173 -12.32 10.86 10.78
C LEU A 173 -13.77 10.72 11.30
N HIS A 174 -14.67 11.61 10.86
CA HIS A 174 -16.10 11.52 11.20
C HIS A 174 -16.76 10.25 10.64
N TYR A 175 -16.31 9.75 9.49
CA TYR A 175 -16.76 8.48 8.92
C TYR A 175 -16.03 7.25 9.50
N HIS A 176 -15.27 7.41 10.59
CA HIS A 176 -14.52 6.35 11.25
C HIS A 176 -13.53 5.62 10.30
N ILE A 177 -12.97 6.35 9.34
CA ILE A 177 -11.92 5.82 8.48
C ILE A 177 -10.63 5.76 9.29
N ASP A 178 -10.04 4.56 9.35
CA ASP A 178 -8.80 4.31 10.08
C ASP A 178 -7.64 5.16 9.56
N HIS A 179 -6.81 5.65 10.48
CA HIS A 179 -5.69 6.56 10.22
C HIS A 179 -5.99 7.84 9.43
N ALA A 180 -7.26 8.20 9.22
CA ALA A 180 -7.68 9.34 8.40
C ALA A 180 -7.16 10.71 8.87
N ASN A 181 -6.85 10.86 10.16
CA ASN A 181 -6.32 12.09 10.75
C ASN A 181 -4.80 12.03 11.00
N SER A 182 -4.11 11.00 10.52
CA SER A 182 -2.68 10.81 10.73
C SER A 182 -1.88 11.37 9.56
N GLN A 183 -1.38 12.60 9.66
CA GLN A 183 -0.53 13.17 8.62
C GLN A 183 0.66 12.26 8.26
N TYR A 184 1.28 11.64 9.27
CA TYR A 184 2.36 10.66 9.08
C TYR A 184 1.92 9.51 8.17
N PHE A 185 0.70 8.98 8.35
CA PHE A 185 0.17 7.90 7.51
C PHE A 185 0.06 8.34 6.05
N HIS A 186 -0.52 9.52 5.78
CA HIS A 186 -0.66 10.04 4.42
C HIS A 186 0.70 10.25 3.73
N GLN A 187 1.67 10.81 4.45
CA GLN A 187 3.04 11.00 3.97
C GLN A 187 3.74 9.66 3.69
N LEU A 188 3.61 8.69 4.60
CA LEU A 188 4.15 7.35 4.46
C LEU A 188 3.58 6.63 3.23
N GLN A 189 2.25 6.66 3.06
CA GLN A 189 1.59 6.01 1.92
C GLN A 189 2.00 6.65 0.59
N ARG A 190 2.12 7.98 0.51
CA ARG A 190 2.67 8.67 -0.65
C ARG A 190 4.11 8.24 -0.93
N TYR A 191 4.96 8.22 0.11
CA TYR A 191 6.37 7.88 -0.02
C TYR A 191 6.59 6.45 -0.54
N GLN A 192 5.90 5.48 0.08
CA GLN A 192 5.92 4.07 -0.31
C GLN A 192 5.32 3.83 -1.71
N SER A 193 4.38 4.67 -2.15
CA SER A 193 3.74 4.53 -3.47
C SER A 193 4.68 4.77 -4.64
N GLY A 194 5.81 5.48 -4.48
CA GLY A 194 6.70 5.72 -5.62
C GLY A 194 7.94 6.56 -5.37
N LEU A 195 8.12 7.14 -4.18
CA LEU A 195 9.24 8.05 -3.88
C LEU A 195 10.44 7.34 -3.27
N PHE A 196 10.22 6.25 -2.54
CA PHE A 196 11.31 5.54 -1.83
C PHE A 196 12.46 5.14 -2.77
N ILE A 197 12.15 4.81 -4.03
CA ILE A 197 13.11 4.31 -5.01
C ILE A 197 14.16 5.34 -5.46
N HIS A 198 13.91 6.62 -5.16
CA HIS A 198 14.82 7.74 -5.41
C HIS A 198 15.80 7.96 -4.26
N HIS A 199 15.63 7.29 -3.12
CA HIS A 199 16.60 7.36 -2.03
C HIS A 199 17.91 6.64 -2.46
N PRO A 200 19.10 7.24 -2.27
CA PRO A 200 20.34 6.71 -2.85
C PRO A 200 20.74 5.31 -2.37
N LEU A 201 20.24 4.86 -1.21
CA LEU A 201 20.42 3.49 -0.71
C LEU A 201 19.80 2.42 -1.61
N PHE A 202 18.91 2.77 -2.54
CA PHE A 202 18.34 1.83 -3.51
C PHE A 202 19.06 1.82 -4.87
N ASP A 203 20.05 2.68 -5.11
CA ASP A 203 20.67 2.86 -6.43
C ASP A 203 21.25 1.56 -7.00
N THR A 204 21.77 0.69 -6.14
CA THR A 204 22.38 -0.61 -6.50
C THR A 204 21.50 -1.82 -6.19
N VAL A 205 20.24 -1.61 -5.77
CA VAL A 205 19.31 -2.68 -5.37
C VAL A 205 18.38 -3.03 -6.53
N ASP A 206 18.26 -4.32 -6.87
CA ASP A 206 17.35 -4.85 -7.90
C ASP A 206 16.01 -5.27 -7.33
N TYR A 207 16.00 -5.85 -6.12
CA TYR A 207 14.78 -6.30 -5.45
C TYR A 207 14.70 -5.73 -4.04
N VAL A 208 13.55 -5.17 -3.70
CA VAL A 208 13.29 -4.65 -2.36
C VAL A 208 12.16 -5.44 -1.74
N TRP A 209 12.39 -5.96 -0.54
CA TRP A 209 11.35 -6.53 0.29
C TRP A 209 10.97 -5.51 1.36
N HIS A 210 9.77 -4.96 1.22
CA HIS A 210 9.22 -4.04 2.21
C HIS A 210 8.68 -4.80 3.43
N VAL A 211 9.16 -4.43 4.62
CA VAL A 211 8.81 -5.00 5.91
C VAL A 211 8.34 -3.89 6.85
N GLU A 212 7.08 -3.93 7.25
CA GLU A 212 6.51 -2.98 8.21
C GLU A 212 6.95 -3.30 9.66
N PRO A 213 7.10 -2.29 10.53
CA PRO A 213 7.44 -2.49 11.94
C PRO A 213 6.29 -3.16 12.71
N GLY A 214 6.62 -4.22 13.45
CA GLY A 214 5.67 -4.99 14.27
C GLY A 214 4.98 -6.12 13.52
N THR A 215 5.48 -6.48 12.34
CA THR A 215 5.10 -7.69 11.60
C THR A 215 5.92 -8.89 12.05
N THR A 216 5.38 -10.10 11.87
CA THR A 216 6.06 -11.36 12.22
C THR A 216 5.97 -12.38 11.08
N PHE A 217 6.92 -13.30 11.09
CA PHE A 217 7.08 -14.40 10.15
C PHE A 217 7.08 -15.73 10.88
N SER A 218 6.21 -16.63 10.45
CA SER A 218 5.91 -17.86 11.18
C SER A 218 6.54 -19.10 10.54
N CYS A 219 6.90 -19.07 9.26
CA CYS A 219 7.44 -20.22 8.52
C CYS A 219 8.93 -20.08 8.21
N GLN A 220 9.68 -21.19 8.26
CA GLN A 220 11.00 -21.23 7.60
C GLN A 220 10.79 -21.13 6.09
N MET A 221 11.57 -20.29 5.42
CA MET A 221 11.38 -20.01 4.01
C MET A 221 12.67 -20.13 3.21
N GLU A 222 12.57 -20.69 2.01
CA GLU A 222 13.59 -20.53 0.99
C GLU A 222 13.70 -19.05 0.59
N ASP A 223 14.86 -18.66 0.08
CA ASP A 223 15.16 -17.28 -0.31
C ASP A 223 14.17 -16.74 -1.36
N PRO A 224 13.24 -15.83 -0.98
CA PRO A 224 12.24 -15.32 -1.91
C PRO A 224 12.85 -14.46 -3.02
N PHE A 225 13.96 -13.76 -2.76
CA PHE A 225 14.65 -12.97 -3.78
C PHE A 225 15.17 -13.86 -4.90
N ARG A 226 15.75 -15.02 -4.55
CA ARG A 226 16.17 -16.05 -5.53
C ARG A 226 15.02 -16.53 -6.38
N ARG A 227 13.87 -16.80 -5.77
CA ARG A 227 12.69 -17.27 -6.49
C ARG A 227 12.18 -16.24 -7.49
N LEU A 228 12.08 -14.98 -7.10
CA LEU A 228 11.62 -13.92 -8.00
C LEU A 228 12.60 -13.73 -9.18
N SER A 229 13.89 -13.59 -8.86
CA SER A 229 14.95 -13.37 -9.86
C SER A 229 15.02 -14.52 -10.87
N ALA A 230 15.06 -15.78 -10.40
CA ALA A 230 15.17 -16.95 -11.27
C ALA A 230 13.98 -17.15 -12.21
N SER A 231 12.79 -16.66 -11.84
CA SER A 231 11.56 -16.81 -12.63
C SER A 231 11.09 -15.51 -13.30
N GLY A 232 11.92 -14.47 -13.31
CA GLY A 232 11.63 -13.18 -13.94
C GLY A 232 10.38 -12.51 -13.36
N LYS A 233 10.14 -12.70 -12.07
CA LYS A 233 9.02 -12.08 -11.36
C LYS A 233 9.44 -10.70 -10.91
N LYS A 234 8.48 -9.79 -10.99
CA LYS A 234 8.65 -8.38 -10.62
C LYS A 234 7.97 -8.05 -9.31
N ILE A 235 6.94 -8.80 -8.94
CA ILE A 235 6.24 -8.65 -7.65
C ILE A 235 6.01 -10.02 -7.02
N GLY A 236 6.34 -10.12 -5.74
CA GLY A 236 6.02 -11.22 -4.83
C GLY A 236 5.14 -10.73 -3.70
N PHE A 237 4.10 -11.48 -3.35
CA PHE A 237 3.17 -11.13 -2.27
C PHE A 237 2.65 -12.35 -1.53
N ALA A 238 2.19 -12.16 -0.30
CA ALA A 238 1.59 -13.19 0.55
C ALA A 238 0.15 -12.86 0.96
N LEU A 239 -0.24 -11.57 0.99
CA LEU A 239 -1.58 -11.14 1.40
C LEU A 239 -2.21 -10.20 0.40
N THR A 240 -3.53 -10.31 0.27
CA THR A 240 -4.38 -9.34 -0.42
C THR A 240 -5.51 -8.91 0.51
N TYR A 241 -6.03 -7.71 0.32
CA TYR A 241 -7.19 -7.23 1.09
C TYR A 241 -8.17 -6.51 0.19
N ARG A 242 -9.37 -6.26 0.73
CA ARG A 242 -10.35 -5.35 0.14
C ARG A 242 -10.43 -4.08 0.98
N GLU A 243 -10.14 -2.96 0.35
CA GLU A 243 -10.13 -1.67 1.02
C GLU A 243 -11.54 -1.09 1.22
N ASN A 244 -11.69 -0.18 2.19
CA ASN A 244 -12.90 0.59 2.38
C ASN A 244 -13.09 1.59 1.21
N PRO A 245 -14.16 1.45 0.40
CA PRO A 245 -14.43 2.34 -0.73
C PRO A 245 -14.55 3.82 -0.34
N ALA A 246 -15.01 4.10 0.88
CA ALA A 246 -15.16 5.46 1.38
C ALA A 246 -13.81 6.17 1.63
N SER A 247 -12.70 5.42 1.68
CA SER A 247 -11.38 5.98 1.95
C SER A 247 -10.62 6.47 0.72
N MET A 248 -11.02 6.04 -0.48
CA MET A 248 -10.30 6.31 -1.73
C MET A 248 -11.21 6.31 -2.96
N SER A 249 -12.37 6.97 -2.86
CA SER A 249 -13.41 6.92 -3.89
C SER A 249 -12.99 7.56 -5.22
N SER A 250 -12.09 8.54 -5.23
CA SER A 250 -11.61 9.16 -6.48
C SER A 250 -10.40 8.47 -7.11
N LEU A 251 -9.81 7.45 -6.46
CA LEU A 251 -8.65 6.73 -7.00
C LEU A 251 -8.98 6.09 -8.35
N TRP A 252 -10.06 5.30 -8.42
CA TRP A 252 -10.44 4.63 -9.66
C TRP A 252 -10.81 5.60 -10.79
N PRO A 253 -11.65 6.63 -10.58
CA PRO A 253 -11.89 7.67 -11.58
C PRO A 253 -10.61 8.33 -12.10
N ALA A 254 -9.65 8.65 -11.22
CA ALA A 254 -8.35 9.20 -11.60
C ALA A 254 -7.54 8.19 -12.44
N THR A 255 -7.51 6.92 -12.06
CA THR A 255 -6.83 5.85 -12.83
C THR A 255 -7.45 5.65 -14.22
N VAL A 256 -8.78 5.71 -14.33
CA VAL A 256 -9.48 5.64 -15.62
C VAL A 256 -9.13 6.84 -16.50
N GLN A 257 -9.10 8.05 -15.92
CA GLN A 257 -8.70 9.25 -16.64
C GLN A 257 -7.25 9.16 -17.12
N PHE A 258 -6.34 8.71 -16.27
CA PHE A 258 -4.95 8.41 -16.64
C PHE A 258 -4.89 7.43 -17.82
N SER A 259 -5.62 6.32 -17.75
CA SER A 259 -5.62 5.28 -18.78
C SER A 259 -6.12 5.79 -20.12
N ARG A 260 -7.10 6.71 -20.13
CA ARG A 260 -7.59 7.37 -21.36
C ARG A 260 -6.54 8.32 -21.94
N GLN A 261 -5.87 9.10 -21.09
CA GLN A 261 -4.89 10.09 -21.51
C GLN A 261 -3.57 9.44 -21.99
N TYR A 262 -3.17 8.33 -21.37
CA TYR A 262 -1.89 7.67 -21.62
C TYR A 262 -2.08 6.22 -22.12
N SER A 263 -3.11 5.98 -22.91
CA SER A 263 -3.43 4.65 -23.44
C SER A 263 -2.23 3.87 -24.04
N PRO A 264 -1.26 4.50 -24.75
CA PRO A 264 -0.12 3.76 -25.32
C PRO A 264 0.81 3.09 -24.29
N VAL A 265 0.83 3.55 -23.02
CA VAL A 265 1.68 2.92 -21.99
C VAL A 265 0.95 1.81 -21.22
N ILE A 266 -0.36 1.66 -21.41
CA ILE A 266 -1.17 0.63 -20.76
C ILE A 266 -1.07 -0.69 -21.53
N ARG A 267 -0.88 -1.80 -20.82
CA ARG A 267 -0.90 -3.13 -21.47
C ARG A 267 -2.31 -3.58 -21.82
N PRO A 268 -2.46 -4.43 -22.87
CA PRO A 268 -3.73 -5.11 -23.15
C PRO A 268 -4.22 -5.94 -21.96
N THR A 269 -5.51 -5.82 -21.63
CA THR A 269 -6.14 -6.40 -20.42
C THR A 269 -6.16 -7.93 -20.41
N ASP A 270 -6.14 -8.57 -21.58
CA ASP A 270 -6.03 -10.02 -21.75
C ASP A 270 -4.66 -10.56 -21.30
N SER A 271 -3.62 -9.73 -21.34
CA SER A 271 -2.26 -10.08 -20.93
C SER A 271 -1.95 -9.80 -19.45
N THR A 272 -2.81 -9.05 -18.75
CA THR A 272 -2.60 -8.60 -17.37
C THR A 272 -3.64 -9.17 -16.39
N VAL A 273 -3.53 -8.77 -15.13
CA VAL A 273 -4.52 -9.07 -14.08
C VAL A 273 -5.57 -7.97 -13.92
N MET A 274 -5.71 -7.04 -14.88
CA MET A 274 -6.75 -6.00 -14.79
C MET A 274 -8.18 -6.54 -14.57
N PRO A 275 -8.61 -7.64 -15.21
CA PRO A 275 -9.93 -8.22 -14.97
C PRO A 275 -10.17 -8.71 -13.53
N TRP A 276 -9.12 -8.92 -12.73
CA TRP A 276 -9.26 -9.24 -11.30
C TRP A 276 -9.77 -8.04 -10.49
N LEU A 277 -9.47 -6.81 -10.91
CA LEU A 277 -9.79 -5.59 -10.15
C LEU A 277 -11.12 -4.96 -10.57
N ILE A 278 -11.68 -5.35 -11.70
CA ILE A 278 -12.83 -4.70 -12.32
C ILE A 278 -14.06 -5.61 -12.24
N ASN A 279 -15.16 -5.08 -11.71
CA ASN A 279 -16.44 -5.81 -11.67
C ASN A 279 -17.23 -5.68 -13.00
N SER A 280 -18.41 -6.30 -13.07
CA SER A 280 -19.26 -6.29 -14.27
C SER A 280 -19.69 -4.90 -14.75
N ASN A 281 -19.65 -3.88 -13.87
CA ASN A 281 -20.03 -2.51 -14.16
C ASN A 281 -18.82 -1.65 -14.56
N LEU A 282 -17.65 -2.26 -14.78
CA LEU A 282 -16.39 -1.57 -15.05
C LEU A 282 -15.88 -0.72 -13.88
N GLU A 283 -16.29 -1.06 -12.66
CA GLU A 283 -15.88 -0.38 -11.43
C GLU A 283 -14.81 -1.16 -10.68
N TYR A 284 -13.91 -0.44 -10.00
CA TYR A 284 -12.89 -1.03 -9.13
C TYR A 284 -13.55 -1.73 -7.93
N ASN A 285 -13.15 -2.99 -7.70
CA ASN A 285 -13.66 -3.80 -6.59
C ASN A 285 -12.91 -3.60 -5.26
N PHE A 286 -11.95 -2.66 -5.22
CA PHE A 286 -11.12 -2.32 -4.06
C PHE A 286 -10.20 -3.44 -3.54
N CYS A 287 -10.03 -4.54 -4.30
CA CYS A 287 -9.02 -5.54 -4.01
C CYS A 287 -7.62 -5.00 -4.27
N HIS A 288 -6.68 -5.30 -3.38
CA HIS A 288 -5.27 -4.92 -3.54
C HIS A 288 -4.33 -5.96 -2.93
N ILE A 289 -3.11 -6.03 -3.46
CA ILE A 289 -1.98 -6.68 -2.82
C ILE A 289 -1.55 -5.82 -1.63
N SER A 290 -1.38 -6.43 -0.44
CA SER A 290 -0.90 -5.68 0.73
C SER A 290 0.54 -5.22 0.50
N SER A 291 0.81 -3.92 0.63
CA SER A 291 2.18 -3.43 0.60
C SER A 291 2.93 -3.71 1.91
N ALA A 292 2.26 -4.16 2.99
CA ALA A 292 2.93 -4.47 4.27
C ALA A 292 3.88 -5.68 4.18
N PHE A 293 3.57 -6.60 3.26
CA PHE A 293 4.50 -7.61 2.75
C PHE A 293 4.51 -7.56 1.23
N GLN A 294 5.58 -7.05 0.65
CA GLN A 294 5.76 -7.08 -0.79
C GLN A 294 7.24 -7.12 -1.16
N ILE A 295 7.59 -7.99 -2.09
CA ILE A 295 8.89 -7.99 -2.75
C ILE A 295 8.70 -7.42 -4.15
N VAL A 296 9.43 -6.37 -4.49
CA VAL A 296 9.28 -5.68 -5.76
C VAL A 296 10.62 -5.47 -6.46
N GLU A 297 10.64 -5.68 -7.77
CA GLU A 297 11.75 -5.30 -8.64
C GLU A 297 11.80 -3.76 -8.73
N THR A 298 12.93 -3.18 -8.32
CA THR A 298 13.10 -1.72 -8.29
C THR A 298 12.98 -1.10 -9.68
N ALA A 299 13.40 -1.81 -10.73
CA ALA A 299 13.27 -1.38 -12.12
C ALA A 299 11.81 -1.21 -12.55
N PHE A 300 10.88 -2.00 -11.99
CA PHE A 300 9.45 -1.81 -12.26
C PHE A 300 8.95 -0.48 -11.69
N ILE A 301 9.27 -0.18 -10.43
CA ILE A 301 8.88 1.08 -9.78
C ILE A 301 9.56 2.28 -10.45
N ARG A 302 10.80 2.13 -10.93
CA ARG A 302 11.54 3.18 -11.69
C ARG A 302 11.05 3.36 -13.13
N SER A 303 10.29 2.42 -13.68
CA SER A 303 9.89 2.47 -15.08
C SER A 303 9.11 3.73 -15.41
N ASP A 304 9.28 4.25 -16.64
CA ASP A 304 8.62 5.47 -17.09
C ASP A 304 7.09 5.38 -16.96
N ALA A 305 6.50 4.21 -17.24
CA ALA A 305 5.06 4.00 -17.10
C ALA A 305 4.58 4.09 -15.65
N TYR A 306 5.32 3.47 -14.71
CA TYR A 306 5.01 3.53 -13.29
C TYR A 306 5.16 4.96 -12.76
N GLN A 307 6.30 5.60 -13.05
CA GLN A 307 6.57 6.96 -12.56
C GLN A 307 5.60 7.98 -13.17
N LEU A 308 5.21 7.83 -14.44
CA LEU A 308 4.19 8.67 -15.05
C LEU A 308 2.83 8.53 -14.35
N TYR A 309 2.43 7.30 -14.00
CA TYR A 309 1.20 7.05 -13.23
C TYR A 309 1.26 7.61 -11.81
N PHE A 310 2.35 7.33 -11.08
CA PHE A 310 2.56 7.84 -9.74
C PHE A 310 2.53 9.38 -9.73
N ASN A 311 3.27 10.04 -10.63
CA ASN A 311 3.31 11.51 -10.70
C ASN A 311 1.95 12.11 -11.04
N TYR A 312 1.16 11.46 -11.90
CA TYR A 312 -0.21 11.86 -12.17
C TYR A 312 -1.07 11.81 -10.91
N LEU A 313 -1.03 10.70 -10.16
CA LEU A 313 -1.78 10.54 -8.91
C LEU A 313 -1.32 11.50 -7.82
N ASP A 314 -0.01 11.71 -7.68
CA ASP A 314 0.58 12.63 -6.71
C ASP A 314 0.12 14.08 -6.96
N PHE A 315 -0.05 14.43 -8.23
CA PHE A 315 -0.60 15.72 -8.64
C PHE A 315 -2.11 15.85 -8.37
N VAL A 316 -2.88 14.77 -8.55
CA VAL A 316 -4.32 14.76 -8.20
C VAL A 316 -4.52 14.99 -6.69
N GLY A 317 -3.56 14.54 -5.86
CA GLY A 317 -3.51 14.85 -4.44
C GLY A 317 -4.38 13.97 -3.56
N GLY A 318 -4.89 12.84 -4.08
CA GLY A 318 -5.73 11.91 -3.31
C GLY A 318 -4.99 11.20 -2.16
N PHE A 319 -3.66 11.26 -2.12
CA PHE A 319 -2.90 10.89 -0.91
C PHE A 319 -3.20 11.78 0.29
N PHE A 320 -3.71 13.01 0.10
CA PHE A 320 -3.96 13.98 1.17
C PHE A 320 -5.43 14.42 1.25
N TYR A 321 -6.11 14.52 0.11
CA TYR A 321 -7.54 14.84 0.05
C TYR A 321 -8.44 13.63 0.29
N GLU A 322 -7.88 12.44 0.19
CA GLU A 322 -8.45 11.15 0.56
C GLU A 322 -7.36 10.36 1.31
N ARG A 323 -7.54 9.05 1.47
CA ARG A 323 -6.57 8.16 2.12
C ARG A 323 -6.08 7.09 1.13
N TRP A 324 -5.54 7.53 -0.01
CA TRP A 324 -4.93 6.61 -0.98
C TRP A 324 -3.75 5.87 -0.35
N THR A 325 -3.65 4.57 -0.60
CA THR A 325 -2.63 3.69 -0.01
C THR A 325 -1.63 3.23 -1.05
N ALA A 326 -0.41 2.92 -0.61
CA ALA A 326 0.61 2.32 -1.46
C ALA A 326 0.13 0.99 -2.05
N SER A 327 -0.52 0.16 -1.23
CA SER A 327 -1.15 -1.09 -1.67
C SER A 327 -2.07 -0.91 -2.89
N ALA A 328 -3.01 0.03 -2.84
CA ALA A 328 -3.97 0.24 -3.91
C ALA A 328 -3.31 0.83 -5.18
N VAL A 329 -2.43 1.82 -5.00
CA VAL A 329 -1.72 2.48 -6.11
C VAL A 329 -0.80 1.49 -6.83
N GLN A 330 0.04 0.77 -6.09
CA GLN A 330 0.94 -0.25 -6.64
C GLN A 330 0.16 -1.39 -7.29
N THR A 331 -0.98 -1.81 -6.74
CA THR A 331 -1.80 -2.87 -7.32
C THR A 331 -2.41 -2.45 -8.66
N LEU A 332 -2.95 -1.23 -8.75
CA LEU A 332 -3.47 -0.72 -10.02
C LEU A 332 -2.35 -0.58 -11.06
N ALA A 333 -1.17 -0.08 -10.66
CA ALA A 333 0.00 -0.03 -11.56
C ALA A 333 0.42 -1.43 -12.03
N THR A 334 0.44 -2.40 -11.11
CA THR A 334 0.73 -3.82 -11.41
C THR A 334 -0.24 -4.37 -12.44
N ALA A 335 -1.53 -4.15 -12.25
CA ALA A 335 -2.58 -4.63 -13.14
C ALA A 335 -2.56 -3.96 -14.52
N MET A 336 -2.09 -2.71 -14.62
CA MET A 336 -1.97 -1.98 -15.88
C MET A 336 -0.67 -2.28 -16.64
N PHE A 337 0.44 -2.53 -15.94
CA PHE A 337 1.78 -2.50 -16.54
C PHE A 337 2.50 -3.85 -16.54
N LEU A 338 2.08 -4.83 -15.73
CA LEU A 338 2.71 -6.13 -15.66
C LEU A 338 1.87 -7.23 -16.32
N LYS A 339 2.57 -8.23 -16.88
CA LYS A 339 1.97 -9.47 -17.36
C LYS A 339 1.64 -10.36 -16.17
N ARG A 340 0.61 -11.21 -16.32
CA ARG A 340 0.21 -12.20 -15.28
C ARG A 340 1.40 -13.01 -14.75
N LYS A 341 2.28 -13.47 -15.64
CA LYS A 341 3.44 -14.30 -15.29
C LYS A 341 4.54 -13.57 -14.52
N GLU A 342 4.51 -12.23 -14.45
CA GLU A 342 5.50 -11.41 -13.71
C GLU A 342 5.10 -11.25 -12.23
N ILE A 343 3.95 -11.78 -11.82
CA ILE A 343 3.43 -11.74 -10.45
C ILE A 343 3.59 -13.13 -9.82
N LEU A 344 3.98 -13.17 -8.54
CA LEU A 344 4.18 -14.40 -7.78
C LEU A 344 3.46 -14.32 -6.44
N PHE A 345 2.63 -15.33 -6.16
CA PHE A 345 2.12 -15.59 -4.83
C PHE A 345 3.13 -16.45 -4.06
N LEU A 346 3.50 -16.01 -2.87
CA LEU A 346 4.48 -16.63 -1.99
C LEU A 346 3.76 -17.38 -0.87
N ASN A 347 3.07 -18.47 -1.23
CA ASN A 347 2.30 -19.31 -0.30
C ASN A 347 3.17 -19.91 0.82
N GLU A 348 4.49 -19.98 0.63
CA GLU A 348 5.43 -20.47 1.63
C GLU A 348 5.75 -19.48 2.75
N VAL A 349 5.38 -18.21 2.59
CA VAL A 349 5.75 -17.16 3.54
C VAL A 349 4.64 -16.92 4.54
N GLY A 350 4.65 -17.67 5.65
CA GLY A 350 3.80 -17.37 6.78
C GLY A 350 4.11 -15.98 7.37
N TYR A 351 3.13 -15.08 7.35
CA TYR A 351 3.31 -13.66 7.64
C TYR A 351 2.09 -13.11 8.39
N ALA A 352 2.32 -12.38 9.47
CA ALA A 352 1.27 -11.72 10.23
C ALA A 352 1.56 -10.23 10.42
N GLU A 353 0.49 -9.44 10.29
CA GLU A 353 0.44 -8.03 10.64
C GLU A 353 -0.82 -7.73 11.48
N ASN A 354 -0.96 -6.49 11.95
CA ASN A 354 -2.10 -6.10 12.79
C ASN A 354 -3.48 -6.36 12.14
N ARG A 355 -3.52 -6.39 10.80
CA ARG A 355 -4.77 -6.54 10.02
C ARG A 355 -5.09 -7.98 9.64
N GLY A 356 -4.14 -8.90 9.73
CA GLY A 356 -4.35 -10.29 9.40
C GLY A 356 -3.08 -11.11 9.30
N GLU A 357 -3.26 -12.40 9.10
CA GLU A 357 -2.22 -13.41 9.04
C GLU A 357 -2.43 -14.30 7.81
N HIS A 358 -1.35 -14.53 7.07
CA HIS A 358 -1.23 -15.59 6.08
C HIS A 358 -0.48 -16.75 6.70
N CYS A 359 -1.09 -17.94 6.65
CA CYS A 359 -0.41 -19.19 6.96
C CYS A 359 -0.58 -20.14 5.75
N PRO A 360 0.46 -20.89 5.36
CA PRO A 360 0.40 -21.74 4.16
C PRO A 360 -0.70 -22.80 4.23
N PHE A 361 -1.43 -23.00 3.13
CA PHE A 361 -2.41 -24.08 2.99
C PHE A 361 -1.79 -25.31 2.32
N ASP A 362 -0.68 -25.77 2.87
CA ASP A 362 0.06 -26.94 2.39
C ASP A 362 0.67 -27.69 3.59
N TYR A 363 0.41 -29.00 3.67
CA TYR A 363 0.88 -29.83 4.80
C TYR A 363 2.40 -29.85 4.96
N LYS A 364 3.16 -29.81 3.88
CA LYS A 364 4.62 -29.84 3.93
C LYS A 364 5.15 -28.50 4.42
N LEU A 365 4.58 -27.40 3.94
CA LEU A 365 4.96 -26.06 4.38
C LEU A 365 4.64 -25.87 5.87
N LEU A 366 3.44 -26.27 6.31
CA LEU A 366 3.01 -26.17 7.70
C LEU A 366 3.92 -26.88 8.71
N GLN A 367 4.63 -27.95 8.31
CA GLN A 367 5.59 -28.63 9.19
C GLN A 367 6.76 -27.73 9.63
N THR A 368 7.00 -26.64 8.90
CA THR A 368 8.06 -25.67 9.17
C THR A 368 7.54 -24.33 9.72
N CYS A 369 6.23 -24.25 9.97
CA CYS A 369 5.53 -23.05 10.40
C CYS A 369 5.12 -23.11 11.87
N ALA A 370 5.07 -21.95 12.51
CA ALA A 370 4.54 -21.76 13.86
C ALA A 370 3.09 -21.23 13.88
N CYS A 371 2.54 -20.85 12.73
CA CYS A 371 1.16 -20.39 12.58
C CYS A 371 0.18 -21.56 12.49
N ASP A 372 -1.08 -21.28 12.79
CA ASP A 372 -2.19 -22.17 12.49
C ASP A 372 -2.90 -21.70 11.21
N PHE A 373 -3.13 -22.60 10.26
CA PHE A 373 -3.89 -22.28 9.05
C PHE A 373 -5.34 -21.88 9.38
N GLN A 374 -5.89 -22.37 10.49
CA GLN A 374 -7.20 -21.96 11.01
C GLN A 374 -7.21 -20.51 11.49
N ASP A 375 -6.06 -20.00 11.89
CA ASP A 375 -5.86 -18.60 12.25
C ASP A 375 -5.49 -17.75 11.04
N THR A 376 -5.57 -18.26 9.80
CA THR A 376 -5.46 -17.42 8.60
C THR A 376 -6.68 -16.50 8.53
N HIS A 377 -6.56 -15.32 9.12
CA HIS A 377 -7.64 -14.37 9.23
C HIS A 377 -7.18 -13.00 8.77
N GLY A 378 -8.14 -12.11 8.59
CA GLY A 378 -7.84 -10.71 8.38
C GLY A 378 -9.09 -9.90 8.10
N ASN A 379 -8.89 -8.61 8.25
CA ASN A 379 -9.98 -7.67 8.39
C ASN A 379 -10.55 -7.33 7.01
N VAL A 380 -11.78 -7.79 6.75
CA VAL A 380 -12.53 -7.43 5.54
C VAL A 380 -13.49 -6.31 5.90
N PHE A 381 -13.46 -5.24 5.11
CA PHE A 381 -14.46 -4.18 5.22
C PHE A 381 -15.79 -4.66 4.62
N LEU A 382 -16.82 -4.81 5.46
CA LEU A 382 -18.18 -5.13 5.01
C LEU A 382 -19.11 -3.94 5.20
N MET A 383 -19.69 -3.50 4.09
CA MET A 383 -20.90 -2.68 4.11
C MET A 383 -22.08 -3.63 4.39
N LYS A 384 -22.62 -3.62 5.61
CA LYS A 384 -23.93 -4.19 5.91
C LYS A 384 -24.88 -3.06 6.27
N GLU A 385 -26.13 -3.14 5.79
CA GLU A 385 -27.15 -2.13 5.99
C GLU A 385 -27.16 -1.63 7.45
N GLU A 386 -26.94 -0.32 7.57
CA GLU A 386 -26.94 0.52 8.78
C GLU A 386 -25.71 0.58 9.69
N LYS A 387 -24.69 -0.30 9.60
CA LYS A 387 -23.43 -0.11 10.38
C LYS A 387 -22.18 -0.65 9.70
N SER A 388 -21.16 0.20 9.54
CA SER A 388 -19.80 -0.22 9.19
C SER A 388 -19.11 -0.87 10.39
N HIS A 389 -18.79 -2.15 10.29
CA HIS A 389 -17.95 -2.83 11.26
C HIS A 389 -16.85 -3.59 10.53
N LEU A 390 -15.61 -3.46 11.04
CA LEU A 390 -14.50 -4.34 10.65
C LEU A 390 -14.81 -5.73 11.22
N LYS A 391 -14.94 -6.73 10.34
CA LYS A 391 -15.07 -8.13 10.77
C LYS A 391 -13.86 -8.89 10.26
N SER A 392 -13.25 -9.67 11.15
CA SER A 392 -12.21 -10.62 10.79
C SER A 392 -12.83 -11.77 10.01
N TYR A 393 -12.36 -12.02 8.80
CA TYR A 393 -12.74 -13.15 7.94
C TYR A 393 -11.48 -13.88 7.48
N TYR A 394 -11.62 -15.13 7.05
CA TYR A 394 -10.60 -15.84 6.30
C TYR A 394 -10.32 -15.10 4.98
N VAL A 395 -9.24 -14.31 4.94
CA VAL A 395 -8.94 -13.39 3.82
C VAL A 395 -8.56 -14.16 2.56
N ASP A 396 -7.87 -15.28 2.74
CA ASP A 396 -7.36 -16.07 1.63
C ASP A 396 -8.34 -17.13 1.11
N PHE A 397 -9.43 -17.44 1.84
CA PHE A 397 -10.30 -18.60 1.51
C PHE A 397 -11.81 -18.37 1.60
N SER A 398 -12.26 -17.13 1.76
CA SER A 398 -13.68 -16.82 1.64
C SER A 398 -14.12 -16.71 0.17
N ASP A 399 -15.42 -16.89 -0.10
CA ASP A 399 -16.02 -16.68 -1.43
C ASP A 399 -15.76 -15.27 -2.01
N ASN A 400 -15.36 -14.32 -1.16
CA ASN A 400 -15.01 -12.95 -1.51
C ASN A 400 -13.49 -12.67 -1.40
N SER A 401 -12.65 -13.70 -1.39
CA SER A 401 -11.20 -13.58 -1.28
C SER A 401 -10.58 -12.92 -2.51
N CYS A 402 -9.94 -11.78 -2.30
CA CYS A 402 -9.12 -11.13 -3.32
C CYS A 402 -7.92 -12.03 -3.74
N THR A 403 -7.43 -12.90 -2.85
CA THR A 403 -6.29 -13.80 -3.11
C THR A 403 -6.71 -14.90 -4.09
N VAL A 404 -7.82 -15.61 -3.82
CA VAL A 404 -8.34 -16.66 -4.73
C VAL A 404 -8.66 -16.08 -6.11
N ASP A 405 -9.32 -14.92 -6.14
CA ASP A 405 -9.68 -14.28 -7.40
C ASP A 405 -8.45 -13.88 -8.23
N LEU A 406 -7.35 -13.44 -7.59
CA LEU A 406 -6.09 -13.16 -8.28
C LEU A 406 -5.41 -14.44 -8.78
N LEU A 407 -5.38 -15.49 -7.95
CA LEU A 407 -4.73 -16.77 -8.28
C LEU A 407 -5.33 -17.41 -9.55
N ARG A 408 -6.62 -17.18 -9.86
CA ARG A 408 -7.23 -17.64 -11.12
C ARG A 408 -6.53 -17.10 -12.36
N TYR A 409 -5.84 -15.97 -12.26
CA TYR A 409 -5.11 -15.36 -13.37
C TYR A 409 -3.62 -15.71 -13.38
N ILE A 410 -3.00 -15.89 -12.21
CA ILE A 410 -1.54 -16.00 -12.08
C ILE A 410 -1.05 -17.41 -11.75
N SER A 411 -1.84 -18.22 -11.05
CA SER A 411 -1.49 -19.59 -10.65
C SER A 411 -2.73 -20.44 -10.32
N PRO A 412 -3.51 -20.88 -11.33
CA PRO A 412 -4.71 -21.70 -11.09
C PRO A 412 -4.41 -23.03 -10.37
N GLY A 413 -3.24 -23.64 -10.61
CA GLY A 413 -2.85 -24.90 -9.96
C GLY A 413 -2.70 -24.76 -8.45
N THR A 414 -2.26 -23.59 -7.95
CA THR A 414 -2.18 -23.32 -6.52
C THR A 414 -3.56 -23.37 -5.87
N ILE A 415 -4.63 -22.96 -6.57
CA ILE A 415 -6.01 -23.08 -6.07
C ILE A 415 -6.40 -24.55 -5.89
N GLU A 416 -6.01 -25.44 -6.81
CA GLU A 416 -6.29 -26.86 -6.68
C GLU A 416 -5.56 -27.49 -5.49
N GLU A 417 -4.28 -27.15 -5.30
CA GLU A 417 -3.48 -27.60 -4.15
C GLU A 417 -4.13 -27.15 -2.82
N MET A 418 -4.45 -25.87 -2.74
CA MET A 418 -5.17 -25.24 -1.63
C MET A 418 -6.53 -25.90 -1.35
N ALA A 419 -7.32 -26.18 -2.40
CA ALA A 419 -8.62 -26.84 -2.26
C ALA A 419 -8.49 -28.30 -1.82
N ASN A 420 -7.46 -29.01 -2.30
CA ASN A 420 -7.18 -30.38 -1.87
C ASN A 420 -6.79 -30.42 -0.39
N PHE A 421 -5.98 -29.48 0.07
CA PHE A 421 -5.66 -29.30 1.49
C PHE A 421 -6.92 -29.04 2.33
N ALA A 422 -7.80 -28.13 1.89
CA ALA A 422 -9.04 -27.85 2.61
C ALA A 422 -9.96 -29.09 2.70
N ARG A 423 -10.08 -29.87 1.62
CA ARG A 423 -10.89 -31.10 1.60
C ARG A 423 -10.37 -32.17 2.56
N SER A 424 -9.05 -32.38 2.64
CA SER A 424 -8.50 -33.38 3.56
C SER A 424 -8.73 -33.00 5.03
N LYS A 425 -8.85 -31.71 5.34
CA LYS A 425 -9.18 -31.22 6.68
C LYS A 425 -10.65 -31.26 7.06
N LEU A 426 -11.58 -31.32 6.08
CA LEU A 426 -13.01 -31.51 6.33
C LEU A 426 -13.41 -32.98 6.57
N VAL A 427 -12.50 -33.92 6.28
CA VAL A 427 -12.71 -35.37 6.43
C VAL A 427 -12.16 -35.91 7.77
N GLU A 428 -11.29 -35.14 8.44
CA GLU A 428 -10.87 -35.34 9.84
C GLU A 428 -11.91 -34.74 10.80
#